data_AF-A0A955KW95-F1
#
_entry.id   AF-A0A955KW95-F1
#
_cell.length_a   1.000
_cell.length_b   1.000
_cell.length_c   1.000
_cell.angle_alpha   90.00
_cell.angle_beta   90.00
_cell.angle_gamma   90.00
#
_symmetry.space_group_name_H-M   'P 1'
#
loop_
_entity.id
_entity.type
_entity.pdbx_description
1 polymer ?
#
loop_
_entity_poly.entity_id
_entity_poly.type
_entity_poly.pdbx_seq_one_letter_code
_entity_poly.pdbx_strand_id
1 'polypeptide(L)'
;MAKNVQVFQYRSYDPFTILITKYIDYLWNWYFMNRIANFQDFLGINFYNRNKMLFWKIKNDNKKRSDMGWELYPQGLYNATQKMYSRYKKPIYITETGLADSHDQDREWYIKKNIEAMSRALKEGIDIKGYLHWSLLDNFEWDKGFWPRFGLIEVDFKTQKRKVRQSTKKYSEIIKLQKTL
;
A
#
# COMPACT_ATOMS: atom_id res chain seq x y z
N MET A 1 -3.54 7.47 -14.08
CA MET A 1 -2.26 6.74 -13.87
C MET A 1 -2.10 6.43 -12.39
N ALA A 2 -1.43 5.32 -12.06
CA ALA A 2 -1.16 4.91 -10.69
C ALA A 2 0.27 5.29 -10.27
N LYS A 3 0.44 5.65 -9.00
CA LYS A 3 1.74 6.02 -8.41
C LYS A 3 1.98 5.21 -7.14
N ASN A 4 3.16 4.61 -7.05
CA ASN A 4 3.68 4.11 -5.77
C ASN A 4 3.97 5.30 -4.84
N VAL A 5 3.09 5.49 -3.85
CA VAL A 5 3.18 6.57 -2.85
C VAL A 5 3.88 6.02 -1.63
N GLN A 6 4.88 6.76 -1.14
CA GLN A 6 5.57 6.43 0.10
C GLN A 6 5.25 7.44 1.20
N VAL A 7 5.06 6.93 2.42
CA VAL A 7 4.93 7.76 3.62
C VAL A 7 6.30 7.87 4.25
N PHE A 8 6.91 9.04 4.14
CA PHE A 8 8.17 9.34 4.81
C PHE A 8 7.91 9.94 6.19
N GLN A 9 8.63 9.45 7.19
CA GLN A 9 8.56 9.91 8.58
C GLN A 9 9.96 10.14 9.13
N TYR A 10 10.08 11.03 10.10
CA TYR A 10 11.36 11.29 10.76
C TYR A 10 11.59 10.25 11.87
N ARG A 11 12.76 9.62 11.87
CA ARG A 11 13.21 8.84 13.04
C ARG A 11 13.89 9.73 14.08
N SER A 12 14.60 10.75 13.61
CA SER A 12 15.25 11.80 14.40
C SER A 12 14.76 13.15 13.90
N TYR A 13 14.60 14.12 14.81
CA TYR A 13 14.14 15.47 14.50
C TYR A 13 15.30 16.46 14.34
N ASP A 14 16.51 15.97 14.09
CA ASP A 14 17.63 16.83 13.73
C ASP A 14 17.36 17.52 12.37
N PRO A 15 17.85 18.76 12.17
CA PRO A 15 17.56 19.53 10.96
C PRO A 15 17.98 18.84 9.67
N PHE A 16 19.07 18.07 9.70
CA PHE A 16 19.61 17.40 8.51
C PHE A 16 18.73 16.24 8.07
N THR A 17 18.28 15.39 9.00
CA THR A 17 17.29 14.34 8.74
C THR A 17 15.99 14.93 8.22
N ILE A 18 15.48 16.02 8.81
CA ILE A 18 14.25 16.67 8.35
C ILE A 18 14.40 17.16 6.90
N LEU A 19 15.50 17.86 6.59
CA LEU A 19 15.75 18.42 5.26
C LEU A 19 15.84 17.32 4.20
N ILE A 20 16.67 16.29 4.44
CA ILE A 20 16.83 15.15 3.54
C ILE A 20 15.50 14.44 3.31
N THR A 21 14.75 14.20 4.38
CA THR A 21 13.46 13.49 4.28
C THR A 21 12.47 14.27 3.43
N LYS A 22 12.38 15.60 3.60
CA LYS A 22 11.53 16.45 2.76
C LYS A 22 11.98 16.45 1.29
N TYR A 23 13.29 16.46 1.05
CA TYR A 23 13.84 16.41 -0.29
C TYR A 23 13.54 15.08 -0.99
N ILE A 24 13.77 13.94 -0.33
CA ILE A 24 13.44 12.61 -0.84
C ILE A 24 11.93 12.49 -1.06
N ASP A 25 11.11 12.97 -0.12
CA ASP A 25 9.67 12.97 -0.25
C ASP A 25 9.21 13.74 -1.50
N TYR A 26 9.83 14.91 -1.74
CA TYR A 26 9.57 15.69 -2.94
C TYR A 26 9.94 14.95 -4.21
N LEU A 27 11.14 14.41 -4.30
CA LEU A 27 11.56 13.66 -5.48
C LEU A 27 10.68 12.44 -5.74
N TRP A 28 10.34 11.69 -4.67
CA TRP A 28 9.60 10.45 -4.79
C TRP A 28 8.12 10.68 -5.10
N ASN A 29 7.44 11.49 -4.31
CA ASN A 29 5.99 11.65 -4.39
C ASN A 29 5.56 12.84 -5.25
N TRP A 30 6.27 13.97 -5.16
CA TRP A 30 5.75 15.24 -5.64
C TRP A 30 6.27 15.65 -7.01
N TYR A 31 7.53 15.42 -7.31
CA TYR A 31 8.18 15.88 -8.54
C TYR A 31 7.41 15.48 -9.80
N PHE A 32 7.12 14.18 -9.91
CA PHE A 32 6.37 13.65 -11.04
C PHE A 32 4.87 14.00 -10.96
N MET A 33 4.26 13.81 -9.79
CA MET A 33 2.81 14.05 -9.63
C MET A 33 2.42 15.50 -9.90
N ASN A 34 3.21 16.48 -9.46
CA ASN A 34 2.93 17.90 -9.71
C ASN A 34 2.90 18.25 -11.21
N ARG A 35 3.66 17.53 -12.04
CA ARG A 35 3.71 17.78 -13.49
C ARG A 35 2.53 17.20 -14.23
N ILE A 36 1.95 16.13 -13.70
CA ILE A 36 0.85 15.42 -14.38
C ILE A 36 -0.51 15.67 -13.73
N ALA A 37 -0.55 16.32 -12.56
CA ALA A 37 -1.78 16.44 -11.77
C ALA A 37 -2.93 17.03 -12.58
N ASN A 38 -2.70 18.02 -13.43
CA ASN A 38 -3.75 18.66 -14.24
C ASN A 38 -4.23 17.83 -15.44
N PHE A 39 -3.58 16.68 -15.72
CA PHE A 39 -3.90 15.79 -16.84
C PHE A 39 -4.53 14.47 -16.37
N GLN A 40 -5.15 14.48 -15.19
CA GLN A 40 -5.74 13.30 -14.56
C GLN A 40 -7.08 13.63 -13.93
N ASP A 41 -8.08 12.78 -14.11
CA ASP A 41 -9.38 12.96 -13.45
C ASP A 41 -9.41 12.35 -12.04
N PHE A 42 -8.51 11.40 -11.78
CA PHE A 42 -8.37 10.71 -10.50
C PHE A 42 -6.91 10.33 -10.22
N LEU A 43 -6.62 9.96 -8.97
CA LEU A 43 -5.31 9.49 -8.53
C LEU A 43 -5.36 7.99 -8.26
N GLY A 44 -4.52 7.22 -8.94
CA GLY A 44 -4.25 5.82 -8.54
C GLY A 44 -3.12 5.78 -7.52
N ILE A 45 -3.35 5.19 -6.35
CA ILE A 45 -2.37 5.05 -5.27
C ILE A 45 -2.00 3.58 -5.09
N ASN A 46 -0.72 3.26 -5.28
CA ASN A 46 -0.12 1.99 -4.88
C ASN A 46 0.59 2.22 -3.54
N PHE A 47 0.29 1.42 -2.52
CA PHE A 47 0.84 1.58 -1.17
C PHE A 47 1.15 0.24 -0.50
N TYR A 48 2.37 0.10 0.02
CA TYR A 48 2.86 -1.13 0.64
C TYR A 48 3.50 -0.90 2.01
N ASN A 49 4.27 0.19 2.17
CA ASN A 49 5.02 0.43 3.40
C ASN A 49 5.29 1.93 3.61
N ARG A 50 5.82 2.24 4.80
CA ARG A 50 6.40 3.54 5.12
C ARG A 50 7.92 3.47 5.18
N ASN A 51 8.56 4.64 5.17
CA ASN A 51 9.98 4.80 5.37
C ASN A 51 10.27 5.83 6.48
N LYS A 52 10.79 5.35 7.61
CA LYS A 52 11.35 6.21 8.65
C LYS A 52 12.80 6.53 8.34
N MET A 53 13.12 7.79 8.13
CA MET A 53 14.45 8.25 7.76
C MET A 53 15.29 8.58 9.00
N LEU A 54 16.52 8.08 9.03
CA LEU A 54 17.61 8.57 9.87
C LEU A 54 18.74 8.97 8.93
N PHE A 55 18.89 10.27 8.70
CA PHE A 55 19.73 10.79 7.62
C PHE A 55 19.35 10.17 6.27
N TRP A 56 20.29 9.52 5.58
CA TRP A 56 20.07 8.81 4.31
C TRP A 56 19.60 7.36 4.46
N LYS A 57 19.47 6.83 5.69
CA LYS A 57 19.11 5.43 5.93
C LYS A 57 17.65 5.28 6.31
N ILE A 58 17.00 4.26 5.75
CA ILE A 58 15.66 3.82 6.18
C ILE A 58 15.83 2.93 7.42
N LYS A 59 15.21 3.32 8.53
CA LYS A 59 15.20 2.59 9.80
C LYS A 59 13.78 2.49 10.34
N ASN A 60 13.07 1.46 9.90
CA ASN A 60 11.72 1.13 10.34
C ASN A 60 11.77 0.27 11.62
N ASP A 61 11.07 0.70 12.68
CA ASP A 61 11.08 0.05 14.01
C ASP A 61 10.18 -1.18 14.14
N ASN A 62 9.18 -1.30 13.28
CA ASN A 62 8.21 -2.37 13.42
C ASN A 62 8.85 -3.71 13.08
N LYS A 63 8.58 -4.68 13.96
CA LYS A 63 9.05 -6.06 13.82
C LYS A 63 8.23 -6.86 12.81
N LYS A 64 6.96 -6.49 12.60
CA LYS A 64 6.07 -7.20 11.67
C LYS A 64 6.40 -6.84 10.23
N ARG A 65 6.83 -7.84 9.46
CA ARG A 65 7.34 -7.67 8.09
C ARG A 65 6.77 -8.74 7.18
N SER A 66 6.61 -8.39 5.90
CA SER A 66 6.32 -9.37 4.84
C SER A 66 7.52 -10.31 4.65
N ASP A 67 7.33 -11.37 3.85
CA ASP A 67 8.43 -12.26 3.42
C ASP A 67 9.55 -11.49 2.70
N MET A 68 9.22 -10.37 2.01
CA MET A 68 10.19 -9.45 1.38
C MET A 68 10.88 -8.49 2.35
N GLY A 69 10.67 -8.62 3.66
CA GLY A 69 11.24 -7.75 4.68
C GLY A 69 10.63 -6.34 4.76
N TRP A 70 9.57 -6.05 4.01
CA TRP A 70 8.87 -4.77 4.05
C TRP A 70 8.11 -4.61 5.36
N GLU A 71 8.22 -3.44 5.99
CA GLU A 71 7.44 -3.11 7.18
C GLU A 71 5.95 -3.13 6.86
N LEU A 72 5.18 -3.94 7.59
CA LEU A 72 3.73 -3.93 7.47
C LEU A 72 3.16 -2.77 8.29
N TYR A 73 2.75 -1.70 7.61
CA TYR A 73 2.19 -0.50 8.26
C TYR A 73 0.88 -0.03 7.59
N PRO A 74 -0.25 -0.75 7.80
CA PRO A 74 -1.53 -0.43 7.18
C PRO A 74 -2.05 0.99 7.44
N GLN A 75 -1.74 1.55 8.63
CA GLN A 75 -2.11 2.93 8.97
C GLN A 75 -1.53 3.96 8.00
N GLY A 76 -0.40 3.64 7.36
CA GLY A 76 0.22 4.50 6.35
C GLY A 76 -0.65 4.69 5.11
N LEU A 77 -1.60 3.80 4.82
CA LEU A 77 -2.54 3.98 3.72
C LEU A 77 -3.41 5.23 3.94
N TYR A 78 -3.92 5.42 5.16
CA TYR A 78 -4.64 6.65 5.54
C TYR A 78 -3.75 7.89 5.39
N ASN A 79 -2.49 7.82 5.84
CA ASN A 79 -1.56 8.95 5.71
C ASN A 79 -1.28 9.27 4.22
N ALA A 80 -1.13 8.26 3.38
CA ALA A 80 -0.91 8.41 1.95
C ALA A 80 -2.13 9.05 1.26
N THR A 81 -3.34 8.56 1.52
CA THR A 81 -4.57 9.11 0.92
C THR A 81 -4.85 10.52 1.40
N GLN A 82 -4.70 10.81 2.69
CA GLN A 82 -4.86 12.15 3.25
C GLN A 82 -3.88 13.15 2.62
N LYS A 83 -2.61 12.76 2.50
CA LYS A 83 -1.56 13.59 1.91
C LYS A 83 -1.83 13.89 0.42
N MET A 84 -2.23 12.88 -0.35
CA MET A 84 -2.52 13.06 -1.78
C MET A 84 -3.80 13.89 -1.99
N TYR A 85 -4.85 13.61 -1.22
CA TYR A 85 -6.14 14.31 -1.35
C TYR A 85 -6.06 15.77 -0.89
N SER A 86 -5.36 16.05 0.21
CA SER A 86 -5.18 17.42 0.70
C SER A 86 -4.50 18.32 -0.33
N ARG A 87 -3.59 17.79 -1.14
CA ARG A 87 -2.86 18.54 -2.17
C ARG A 87 -3.65 18.70 -3.48
N TYR A 88 -4.24 17.61 -3.98
CA TYR A 88 -4.80 17.60 -5.34
C TYR A 88 -6.32 17.66 -5.41
N LYS A 89 -7.03 17.29 -4.32
CA LYS A 89 -8.50 17.31 -4.24
C LYS A 89 -9.20 16.55 -5.38
N LYS A 90 -8.63 15.40 -5.75
CA LYS A 90 -9.17 14.49 -6.79
C LYS A 90 -9.62 13.17 -6.20
N PRO A 91 -10.60 12.48 -6.81
CA PRO A 91 -10.96 11.12 -6.46
C PRO A 91 -9.74 10.19 -6.42
N ILE A 92 -9.72 9.27 -5.45
CA ILE A 92 -8.64 8.32 -5.25
C ILE A 92 -9.13 6.90 -5.50
N TYR A 93 -8.38 6.14 -6.30
CA TYR A 93 -8.44 4.69 -6.31
C TYR A 93 -7.19 4.14 -5.61
N ILE A 94 -7.37 3.25 -4.65
CA ILE A 94 -6.25 2.46 -4.13
C ILE A 94 -6.04 1.35 -5.16
N THR A 95 -5.06 1.54 -6.04
CA THR A 95 -4.86 0.70 -7.22
C THR A 95 -4.02 -0.53 -6.92
N GLU A 96 -3.14 -0.46 -5.91
CA GLU A 96 -2.45 -1.62 -5.38
C GLU A 96 -2.20 -1.48 -3.88
N THR A 97 -2.47 -2.54 -3.14
CA THR A 97 -1.85 -2.78 -1.85
C THR A 97 -1.85 -4.26 -1.56
N GLY A 98 -0.79 -4.75 -0.92
CA GLY A 98 -0.62 -6.15 -0.62
C GLY A 98 0.63 -6.40 0.19
N LEU A 99 0.96 -7.68 0.34
CA LEU A 99 2.16 -8.15 1.02
C LEU A 99 2.57 -9.51 0.45
N ALA A 100 3.88 -9.74 0.38
CA ALA A 100 4.42 -11.07 0.19
C ALA A 100 4.24 -11.85 1.51
N ASP A 101 3.44 -12.90 1.47
CA ASP A 101 3.12 -13.75 2.63
C ASP A 101 2.71 -15.13 2.12
N SER A 102 3.70 -15.98 1.90
CA SER A 102 3.55 -17.32 1.36
C SER A 102 2.67 -18.23 2.21
N HIS A 103 2.72 -18.06 3.54
CA HIS A 103 2.02 -18.89 4.51
C HIS A 103 0.66 -18.33 4.94
N ASP A 104 0.27 -17.16 4.42
CA ASP A 104 -1.01 -16.50 4.69
C ASP A 104 -1.21 -16.11 6.17
N GLN A 105 -0.11 -15.87 6.90
CA GLN A 105 -0.12 -15.59 8.34
C GLN A 105 -0.65 -14.18 8.65
N ASP A 106 -0.32 -13.22 7.78
CA ASP A 106 -0.49 -11.80 8.03
C ASP A 106 -1.45 -11.12 7.06
N ARG A 107 -1.74 -11.77 5.92
CA ARG A 107 -2.58 -11.20 4.86
C ARG A 107 -3.97 -10.80 5.30
N GLU A 108 -4.67 -11.64 6.06
CA GLU A 108 -6.01 -11.31 6.57
C GLU A 108 -5.98 -10.04 7.43
N TRP A 109 -5.07 -10.01 8.42
CA TRP A 109 -4.89 -8.86 9.28
C TRP A 109 -4.53 -7.61 8.49
N TYR A 110 -3.61 -7.72 7.53
CA TYR A 110 -3.15 -6.61 6.70
C TYR A 110 -4.30 -6.03 5.87
N ILE A 111 -5.09 -6.88 5.20
CA ILE A 111 -6.28 -6.45 4.44
C ILE A 111 -7.27 -5.74 5.36
N LYS A 112 -7.65 -6.34 6.49
CA LYS A 112 -8.59 -5.75 7.44
C LYS A 112 -8.13 -4.37 7.91
N LYS A 113 -6.86 -4.23 8.28
CA LYS A 113 -6.29 -2.96 8.75
C LYS A 113 -6.19 -1.89 7.66
N ASN A 114 -5.95 -2.27 6.41
CA ASN A 114 -6.02 -1.31 5.29
C ASN A 114 -7.46 -0.84 5.04
N ILE A 115 -8.44 -1.74 5.12
CA ILE A 115 -9.87 -1.37 5.01
C ILE A 115 -10.30 -0.44 6.15
N GLU A 116 -9.85 -0.70 7.39
CA GLU A 116 -10.08 0.20 8.52
C GLU A 116 -9.46 1.60 8.27
N ALA A 117 -8.22 1.66 7.75
CA ALA A 117 -7.56 2.91 7.40
C ALA A 117 -8.30 3.68 6.28
N MET A 118 -8.80 2.96 5.27
CA MET A 118 -9.64 3.54 4.21
C MET A 118 -10.98 4.04 4.75
N SER A 119 -11.63 3.27 5.63
CA SER A 119 -12.88 3.67 6.28
C SER A 119 -12.71 4.96 7.08
N ARG A 120 -11.58 5.11 7.79
CA ARG A 120 -11.23 6.37 8.46
C ARG A 120 -11.08 7.52 7.46
N ALA A 121 -10.35 7.32 6.37
CA ALA A 121 -10.17 8.35 5.34
C ALA A 121 -11.52 8.81 4.75
N LEU A 122 -12.41 7.87 4.42
CA LEU A 122 -13.76 8.16 3.94
C LEU A 122 -14.58 8.99 4.94
N LYS A 123 -14.54 8.63 6.23
CA LYS A 123 -15.24 9.38 7.30
C LYS A 123 -14.72 10.82 7.43
N GLU A 124 -13.47 11.08 7.10
CA GLU A 124 -12.86 12.41 7.11
C GLU A 124 -13.04 13.17 5.78
N GLY A 125 -13.90 12.67 4.87
CA GLY A 125 -14.26 13.36 3.63
C GLY A 125 -13.26 13.19 2.48
N ILE A 126 -12.33 12.22 2.58
CA ILE A 126 -11.44 11.87 1.48
C ILE A 126 -12.22 11.03 0.47
N ASP A 127 -12.29 11.49 -0.78
CA ASP A 127 -13.04 10.81 -1.84
C ASP A 127 -12.30 9.58 -2.38
N ILE A 128 -12.56 8.40 -1.78
CA ILE A 128 -11.99 7.11 -2.21
C ILE A 128 -13.05 6.31 -2.95
N LYS A 129 -12.75 5.94 -4.20
CA LYS A 129 -13.67 5.26 -5.12
C LYS A 129 -13.52 3.75 -5.16
N GLY A 130 -12.40 3.21 -4.68
CA GLY A 130 -12.20 1.77 -4.70
C GLY A 130 -10.88 1.30 -4.11
N TYR A 131 -10.82 0.00 -3.87
CA TYR A 131 -9.67 -0.72 -3.33
C TYR A 131 -9.39 -1.95 -4.19
N LEU A 132 -8.16 -2.03 -4.70
CA LEU A 132 -7.66 -3.13 -5.51
C LEU A 132 -6.49 -3.79 -4.77
N HIS A 133 -6.68 -5.04 -4.38
CA HIS A 133 -5.64 -5.82 -3.73
C HIS A 133 -4.61 -6.31 -4.75
N TRP A 134 -3.33 -6.13 -4.43
CA TRP A 134 -2.23 -6.78 -5.14
C TRP A 134 -1.88 -8.08 -4.40
N SER A 135 -2.32 -9.24 -4.88
CA SER A 135 -2.96 -9.51 -6.18
C SER A 135 -3.99 -10.63 -6.07
N LEU A 136 -4.76 -10.89 -7.13
CA LEU A 136 -5.65 -12.06 -7.15
C LEU A 136 -4.85 -13.37 -7.10
N LEU A 137 -3.85 -13.51 -7.97
CA LEU A 137 -2.99 -14.70 -8.09
C LEU A 137 -1.56 -14.37 -7.69
N ASP A 138 -0.84 -15.36 -7.16
CA ASP A 138 0.64 -15.30 -7.15
C ASP A 138 1.14 -15.08 -8.58
N ASN A 139 2.16 -14.24 -8.73
CA ASN A 139 2.70 -13.84 -10.03
C ASN A 139 4.23 -13.70 -9.98
N PHE A 140 4.82 -13.29 -11.09
CA PHE A 140 6.26 -13.05 -11.22
C PHE A 140 6.61 -11.66 -10.68
N GLU A 141 7.34 -11.60 -9.56
CA GLU A 141 7.74 -10.36 -8.89
C GLU A 141 9.11 -9.89 -9.41
N TRP A 142 9.15 -9.41 -10.65
CA TRP A 142 10.31 -8.71 -11.24
C TRP A 142 11.66 -9.43 -11.03
N ASP A 143 12.65 -8.73 -10.49
CA ASP A 143 13.98 -9.27 -10.20
C ASP A 143 13.99 -10.33 -9.08
N LYS A 144 12.87 -10.49 -8.35
CA LYS A 144 12.69 -11.50 -7.31
C LYS A 144 12.09 -12.80 -7.85
N GLY A 145 11.57 -12.80 -9.08
CA GLY A 145 10.97 -13.99 -9.66
C GLY A 145 9.73 -14.47 -8.90
N PHE A 146 9.61 -15.79 -8.72
CA PHE A 146 8.37 -16.42 -8.22
C PHE A 146 8.33 -16.70 -6.72
N TRP A 147 9.39 -16.36 -5.96
CA TRP A 147 9.39 -16.67 -4.54
C TRP A 147 8.46 -15.75 -3.72
N PRO A 148 8.32 -14.43 -4.00
CA PRO A 148 7.36 -13.61 -3.28
C PRO A 148 5.93 -13.99 -3.67
N ARG A 149 5.10 -14.27 -2.66
CA ARG A 149 3.71 -14.70 -2.87
C ARG A 149 2.75 -13.64 -2.39
N PHE A 150 2.22 -12.83 -3.33
CA PHE A 150 1.27 -11.76 -3.03
C PHE A 150 -0.19 -12.19 -3.15
N GLY A 151 -0.48 -13.29 -3.83
CA GLY A 151 -1.82 -13.64 -4.25
C GLY A 151 -2.80 -13.88 -3.11
N LEU A 152 -4.05 -13.54 -3.33
CA LEU A 152 -5.19 -14.10 -2.61
C LEU A 152 -5.35 -15.61 -2.93
N ILE A 153 -4.87 -16.02 -4.10
CA ILE A 153 -4.88 -17.40 -4.56
C ILE A 153 -3.44 -17.81 -4.83
N GLU A 154 -3.03 -18.87 -4.15
CA GLU A 154 -1.74 -19.52 -4.35
C GLU A 154 -1.72 -20.19 -5.73
N VAL A 155 -0.59 -20.05 -6.43
CA VAL A 155 -0.34 -20.72 -7.72
C VAL A 155 0.84 -21.67 -7.58
N ASP A 156 0.59 -22.94 -7.85
CA ASP A 156 1.66 -23.90 -8.14
C ASP A 156 2.16 -23.65 -9.56
N PHE A 157 3.35 -23.06 -9.70
CA PHE A 157 3.89 -22.71 -11.02
C PHE A 157 4.30 -23.92 -11.86
N LYS A 158 4.49 -25.12 -11.27
CA LYS A 158 4.78 -26.34 -12.02
C LYS A 158 3.52 -26.92 -12.64
N THR A 159 2.42 -26.95 -11.89
CA THR A 159 1.17 -27.61 -12.31
C THR A 159 0.07 -26.65 -12.74
N GLN A 160 0.24 -25.35 -12.53
CA GLN A 160 -0.76 -24.29 -12.70
C GLN A 160 -2.00 -24.43 -11.83
N LYS A 161 -1.99 -25.37 -10.86
CA LYS A 161 -3.08 -25.52 -9.89
C LYS A 161 -3.18 -24.28 -8.99
N ARG A 162 -4.41 -23.94 -8.64
CA ARG A 162 -4.76 -22.75 -7.85
C ARG A 162 -5.39 -23.17 -6.55
N LYS A 163 -4.93 -22.58 -5.44
CA LYS A 163 -5.46 -22.84 -4.10
C LYS A 163 -5.84 -21.52 -3.45
N VAL A 164 -7.11 -21.38 -3.08
CA VAL A 164 -7.62 -20.18 -2.41
C VAL A 164 -7.04 -20.12 -0.99
N ARG A 165 -6.37 -19.02 -0.66
CA ARG A 165 -5.85 -18.77 0.68
C ARG A 165 -6.97 -18.45 1.67
N GLN A 166 -6.74 -18.65 2.96
CA GLN A 166 -7.78 -18.49 3.98
C GLN A 166 -8.19 -17.01 4.14
N SER A 167 -7.21 -16.11 4.07
CA SER A 167 -7.42 -14.66 4.05
C SER A 167 -8.39 -14.21 2.95
N THR A 168 -8.41 -14.91 1.82
CA THR A 168 -9.31 -14.61 0.68
C THR A 168 -10.76 -14.89 0.99
N LYS A 169 -11.05 -15.94 1.77
CA LYS A 169 -12.41 -16.20 2.24
C LYS A 169 -12.89 -15.06 3.12
N LYS A 170 -12.04 -14.61 4.04
CA LYS A 170 -12.32 -13.47 4.92
C LYS A 170 -12.46 -12.16 4.16
N TYR A 171 -11.62 -11.94 3.16
CA TYR A 171 -11.77 -10.79 2.28
C TYR A 171 -13.09 -10.83 1.49
N SER A 172 -13.51 -12.01 1.01
CA SER A 172 -14.81 -12.18 0.37
C SER A 172 -15.99 -11.91 1.32
N GLU A 173 -15.91 -12.34 2.58
CA GLU A 173 -16.92 -12.02 3.61
C GLU A 173 -17.03 -10.50 3.77
N ILE A 174 -15.92 -9.79 3.92
CA ILE A 174 -15.90 -8.31 4.04
C ILE A 174 -16.56 -7.65 2.83
N ILE A 175 -16.21 -8.05 1.60
CA ILE A 175 -16.80 -7.49 0.37
C ILE A 175 -18.31 -7.72 0.32
N LYS A 176 -18.78 -8.92 0.69
CA LYS A 176 -20.21 -9.25 0.68
C LYS A 176 -21.00 -8.41 1.68
N LEU A 177 -20.42 -8.10 2.84
CA LEU A 177 -21.04 -7.22 3.85
C LEU A 177 -21.20 -5.77 3.39
N GLN A 178 -20.43 -5.34 2.38
CA GLN A 178 -20.52 -3.97 1.84
C GLN A 178 -21.52 -3.83 0.69
N LYS A 179 -22.26 -4.89 0.31
CA LYS A 179 -23.31 -4.84 -0.73
C LYS A 179 -24.58 -4.07 -0.34
N THR A 180 -24.53 -3.30 0.74
CA THR A 180 -25.61 -2.43 1.21
C THR A 180 -25.10 -0.99 1.27
N LEU A 181 -24.92 -0.39 0.10
CA LEU A 181 -24.82 1.06 -0.10
C LEU A 181 -25.62 1.43 -1.35
#